data_AF-A0A9D5ZW76-F1
#
_entry.id   AF-A0A9D5ZW76-F1
#
_cell.length_a   1.000
_cell.length_b   1.000
_cell.length_c   1.000
_cell.angle_alpha   90.00
_cell.angle_beta   90.00
_cell.angle_gamma   90.00
#
_symmetry.space_group_name_H-M   'P 1'
#
loop_
_entity.id
_entity.type
_entity.pdbx_description
1 polymer ?
#
loop_
_entity_poly.entity_id
_entity_poly.type
_entity_poly.pdbx_seq_one_letter_code
_entity_poly.pdbx_strand_id
1 'polypeptide(L)'
;MPKKGLARVEILALKEQILDWIDQGYPLKIIHNTLLAREQISDRYKYDTFRNTFNSIMKKAKKKPKKQIEIINENAPIKRRFEVDNNTDFVGNKKDK
;
A
#
# COMPACT_ATOMS: atom_id res chain seq x y z
N MET A 1 -5.35 13.75 -31.10
CA MET A 1 -4.19 13.59 -30.19
C MET A 1 -4.53 12.57 -29.13
N PRO A 2 -3.65 11.60 -28.78
CA PRO A 2 -3.93 10.67 -27.69
C PRO A 2 -4.11 11.44 -26.38
N LYS A 3 -5.19 11.13 -25.64
CA LYS A 3 -5.54 11.80 -24.38
C LYS A 3 -4.36 11.68 -23.42
N LYS A 4 -3.82 12.82 -22.96
CA LYS A 4 -2.74 12.87 -21.96
C LYS A 4 -3.17 12.05 -20.74
N GLY A 5 -2.45 10.95 -20.47
CA GLY A 5 -2.69 10.10 -19.29
C GLY A 5 -3.20 8.69 -19.55
N LEU A 6 -3.56 8.32 -20.78
CA LEU A 6 -4.05 6.96 -21.09
C LEU A 6 -3.02 5.87 -20.72
N ALA A 7 -1.75 6.06 -21.12
CA ALA A 7 -0.65 5.17 -20.73
C ALA A 7 -0.51 5.00 -19.21
N ARG A 8 -0.79 6.06 -18.44
CA ARG A 8 -0.73 5.99 -16.98
C ARG A 8 -1.85 5.12 -16.41
N VAL A 9 -3.05 5.19 -16.98
CA VAL A 9 -4.21 4.39 -16.55
C VAL A 9 -3.97 2.91 -16.85
N GLU A 10 -3.57 2.59 -18.09
CA GLU A 10 -3.30 1.20 -18.51
C GLU A 10 -2.16 0.57 -17.69
N ILE A 11 -1.03 1.28 -17.54
CA ILE A 11 0.10 0.75 -16.75
C ILE A 11 -0.26 0.64 -15.27
N LEU A 12 -1.12 1.52 -14.74
CA LEU A 12 -1.58 1.42 -13.36
C LEU A 12 -2.49 0.21 -13.14
N ALA A 13 -3.37 -0.09 -14.10
CA ALA A 13 -4.23 -1.27 -14.05
C ALA A 13 -3.42 -2.58 -14.07
N LEU A 14 -2.31 -2.60 -14.81
CA LEU A 14 -1.43 -3.77 -14.93
C LEU A 14 -0.28 -3.77 -13.91
N LYS A 15 -0.28 -2.84 -12.95
CA LYS A 15 0.86 -2.64 -12.05
C LYS A 15 1.25 -3.90 -11.29
N GLU A 16 0.28 -4.65 -10.77
CA GLU A 16 0.56 -5.86 -9.98
C GLU A 16 1.16 -6.97 -10.85
N GLN A 17 0.60 -7.20 -12.04
CA GLN A 17 1.16 -8.14 -13.04
C GLN A 17 2.59 -7.74 -13.45
N ILE A 18 2.85 -6.45 -13.66
CA ILE A 18 4.19 -5.96 -14.02
C ILE A 18 5.16 -6.18 -12.85
N LEU A 19 4.73 -5.97 -11.60
CA LEU A 19 5.57 -6.19 -10.42
C LEU A 19 5.88 -7.68 -10.22
N ASP A 20 4.90 -8.57 -10.39
CA ASP A 20 5.08 -10.01 -10.34
C ASP A 20 6.13 -10.49 -11.36
N TRP A 21 6.06 -10.01 -12.60
CA TRP A 21 7.08 -10.34 -13.60
C TRP A 21 8.46 -9.74 -13.28
N ILE A 22 8.53 -8.55 -12.68
CA ILE A 22 9.81 -8.00 -12.23
C ILE A 22 10.41 -8.87 -11.11
N ASP A 23 9.59 -9.34 -10.18
CA ASP A 23 10.00 -10.21 -9.08
C ASP A 23 10.53 -11.57 -9.59
N GLN A 24 9.88 -12.11 -10.63
CA GLN A 24 10.34 -13.29 -11.37
C GLN A 24 11.61 -13.05 -12.21
N GLY A 25 12.15 -11.83 -12.23
CA GLY A 25 13.40 -11.48 -12.92
C GLY A 25 13.23 -11.08 -14.38
N TYR A 26 12.01 -10.86 -14.88
CA TYR A 26 11.80 -10.44 -16.27
C TYR A 26 12.27 -8.98 -16.50
N PRO A 27 13.05 -8.71 -17.57
CA PRO A 27 13.45 -7.35 -17.90
C PRO A 27 12.23 -6.51 -18.29
N LEU A 28 12.19 -5.24 -17.87
CA LEU A 28 11.11 -4.29 -18.25
C LEU A 28 10.85 -4.21 -19.77
N LYS A 29 11.89 -4.41 -20.60
CA LYS A 29 11.76 -4.42 -22.06
C LYS A 29 11.00 -5.64 -22.58
N ILE A 30 11.24 -6.80 -21.98
CA ILE A 30 10.50 -8.03 -22.30
C ILE A 30 9.05 -7.88 -21.85
N ILE A 31 8.83 -7.38 -20.64
CA ILE A 31 7.48 -7.09 -20.12
C ILE A 31 6.72 -6.16 -21.08
N HIS A 32 7.32 -5.05 -21.50
CA HIS A 32 6.71 -4.11 -22.45
C HIS A 32 6.32 -4.79 -23.78
N ASN A 33 7.23 -5.57 -24.37
CA ASN A 33 6.94 -6.31 -25.60
C ASN A 33 5.82 -7.34 -25.43
N THR A 34 5.80 -8.04 -24.29
CA THR A 34 4.74 -9.02 -23.98
C THR A 34 3.38 -8.35 -23.82
N LEU A 35 3.32 -7.20 -23.13
CA LEU A 35 2.09 -6.43 -22.97
C LEU A 35 1.57 -5.90 -24.31
N LEU A 36 2.47 -5.48 -25.20
CA LEU A 36 2.14 -5.07 -26.56
C LEU A 36 1.59 -6.24 -27.39
N ALA A 37 2.25 -7.39 -27.36
CA ALA A 37 1.84 -8.57 -28.12
C ALA A 37 0.48 -9.14 -27.66
N ARG A 38 0.12 -8.90 -26.39
CA ARG A 38 -1.18 -9.28 -25.81
C ARG A 38 -2.24 -8.18 -25.94
N GLU A 39 -1.94 -7.08 -26.62
CA GLU A 39 -2.83 -5.91 -26.78
C GLU A 39 -3.32 -5.34 -25.44
N GLN A 40 -2.57 -5.56 -24.35
CA GLN A 40 -2.92 -5.07 -23.00
C GLN A 40 -2.55 -3.59 -22.81
N ILE A 41 -1.65 -3.07 -23.65
CA ILE A 41 -1.28 -1.65 -23.72
C ILE A 41 -1.24 -1.23 -25.19
N SER A 42 -1.52 0.05 -25.46
CA SER A 42 -1.46 0.57 -26.83
C SER A 42 -0.06 0.45 -27.47
N ASP A 43 -0.05 0.02 -28.74
CA ASP A 43 1.11 0.00 -29.67
C ASP A 43 1.82 1.34 -29.81
N ARG A 44 1.10 2.44 -29.54
CA ARG A 44 1.61 3.80 -29.63
C ARG A 44 2.67 4.10 -28.55
N TYR A 45 2.75 3.28 -27.51
CA TYR A 45 3.68 3.48 -26.40
C TYR A 45 5.02 2.84 -26.69
N LYS A 46 6.01 3.67 -27.02
CA LYS A 46 7.42 3.27 -27.04
C LYS A 46 7.87 2.82 -25.65
N TYR A 47 8.90 1.97 -25.61
CA TYR A 47 9.51 1.48 -24.37
C TYR A 47 9.88 2.60 -23.39
N ASP A 48 10.41 3.72 -23.88
CA ASP A 48 10.72 4.90 -23.05
C ASP A 48 9.49 5.46 -22.33
N THR A 49 8.35 5.58 -23.02
CA THR A 49 7.09 6.05 -22.43
C THR A 49 6.62 5.08 -21.34
N PHE A 50 6.70 3.77 -21.61
CA PHE A 50 6.36 2.73 -20.63
C PHE A 50 7.25 2.82 -19.38
N ARG A 51 8.57 2.82 -19.57
CA ARG A 51 9.56 2.89 -18.49
C ARG A 51 9.40 4.16 -17.66
N ASN A 52 9.24 5.33 -18.30
CA ASN A 52 9.08 6.60 -17.61
C ASN A 52 7.76 6.65 -16.82
N THR A 53 6.68 6.12 -17.38
CA THR A 53 5.37 6.06 -16.73
C THR A 53 5.40 5.12 -15.53
N PHE A 54 5.96 3.92 -15.69
CA PHE A 54 6.14 2.95 -14.61
C PHE A 54 7.00 3.52 -13.47
N ASN A 55 8.14 4.11 -13.78
CA ASN A 55 9.00 4.76 -12.78
C ASN A 55 8.29 5.91 -12.06
N SER A 56 7.49 6.71 -12.78
CA SER A 56 6.68 7.78 -12.18
C SER A 56 5.64 7.24 -11.19
N ILE A 57 5.00 6.11 -11.51
CA ILE A 57 4.04 5.41 -10.64
C ILE A 57 4.77 4.91 -9.38
N MET A 58 5.91 4.22 -9.54
CA MET A 58 6.69 3.67 -8.43
C MET A 58 7.26 4.76 -7.51
N LYS A 59 7.76 5.87 -8.06
CA LYS A 59 8.23 7.03 -7.26
C LYS A 59 7.12 7.62 -6.39
N LYS A 60 5.87 7.67 -6.88
CA LYS A 60 4.74 8.15 -6.08
C LYS A 60 4.30 7.13 -5.02
N ALA A 61 4.41 5.83 -5.29
CA ALA A 61 4.10 4.80 -4.30
C ALA A 61 5.06 4.85 -3.09
N LYS A 62 6.36 5.13 -3.31
CA LYS A 62 7.36 5.25 -2.23
C LYS A 62 7.20 6.49 -1.34
N LYS A 63 6.43 7.51 -1.76
CA LYS A 63 6.24 8.78 -1.03
C LYS A 63 5.06 8.80 -0.04
N LYS A 64 4.34 7.69 0.16
CA LYS A 64 3.33 7.60 1.21
C LYS A 64 3.90 6.88 2.45
N PRO A 65 4.41 7.60 3.46
CA PRO A 65 4.45 7.02 4.79
C PRO A 65 3.02 6.67 5.19
N LYS A 66 2.80 5.41 5.58
CA LYS A 66 1.53 4.93 6.14
C LYS A 66 1.18 5.81 7.35
N LYS A 67 0.15 6.67 7.25
CA LYS A 67 -0.64 6.98 8.44
C LYS A 67 -1.40 5.69 8.75
N GLN A 68 -0.91 4.94 9.72
CA GLN A 68 -1.70 3.94 10.39
C GLN A 68 -2.87 4.70 11.01
N ILE A 69 -4.06 4.56 10.44
CA ILE A 69 -5.27 4.90 11.16
C ILE A 69 -5.43 3.73 12.11
N GLU A 70 -4.98 3.89 13.35
CA GLU A 70 -5.50 3.06 14.45
C GLU A 70 -7.00 3.31 14.48
N ILE A 71 -7.76 2.38 13.90
CA ILE A 71 -9.19 2.31 14.13
C ILE A 71 -9.32 1.84 15.58
N ILE A 72 -9.52 2.81 16.48
CA ILE A 72 -10.07 2.56 17.81
C ILE A 72 -11.39 1.82 17.58
N ASN A 73 -11.37 0.50 17.78
CA ASN A 73 -12.53 -0.35 17.59
C ASN A 73 -13.54 -0.02 18.70
N GLU A 74 -14.64 0.61 18.33
CA GLU A 74 -15.81 0.96 19.14
C GLU A 74 -16.64 -0.29 19.53
N ASN A 75 -15.98 -1.41 19.83
CA ASN A 75 -16.65 -2.68 20.14
C ASN A 75 -16.05 -3.35 21.39
N ALA A 76 -15.73 -2.53 22.38
CA ALA A 76 -15.53 -2.99 23.75
C ALA A 76 -16.92 -3.13 24.42
N PRO A 77 -17.37 -4.34 24.80
CA PRO A 77 -18.64 -4.48 25.51
C PRO A 77 -18.53 -3.80 26.87
N ILE A 78 -19.26 -2.71 27.05
CA ILE A 78 -19.45 -2.06 28.35
C ILE A 78 -20.22 -3.03 29.24
N LYS A 79 -19.51 -3.89 29.97
CA LYS A 79 -20.06 -4.56 31.16
C LYS A 79 -19.75 -3.70 32.37
N ARG A 80 -20.64 -2.73 32.65
CA ARG A 80 -20.84 -2.24 34.02
C ARG A 80 -21.46 -3.37 34.82
N ARG A 81 -20.73 -3.89 35.81
CA ARG A 81 -21.32 -4.42 37.03
C ARG A 81 -20.71 -3.65 38.18
N PHE A 82 -21.57 -2.86 38.83
CA PHE A 82 -21.32 -2.41 40.18
C PHE A 82 -21.37 -3.66 41.06
N GLU A 83 -20.26 -4.00 41.70
CA GLU A 83 -20.31 -4.60 43.02
C GLU A 83 -19.58 -3.67 43.98
N VAL A 84 -20.30 -3.42 45.06
CA VAL A 84 -20.05 -2.46 46.11
C VAL A 84 -19.42 -3.24 47.26
N ASP A 85 -18.41 -2.61 47.87
CA ASP A 85 -17.98 -2.77 49.26
C ASP A 85 -17.02 -3.89 49.74
N ASN A 86 -16.23 -3.45 50.72
CA ASN A 86 -15.49 -4.17 51.77
C ASN A 86 -14.16 -4.89 51.44
N ASN A 87 -13.04 -4.18 51.62
CA ASN A 87 -12.18 -4.31 52.82
C ASN A 87 -10.81 -3.60 52.64
N THR A 88 -10.63 -2.53 53.42
CA THR A 88 -9.47 -2.24 54.30
C THR A 88 -8.24 -3.15 54.18
N ASP A 89 -7.06 -2.57 53.90
CA ASP A 89 -5.87 -2.52 54.81
C ASP A 89 -4.71 -1.80 54.06
N PHE A 90 -4.34 -0.56 54.38
CA PHE A 90 -3.41 -0.14 55.44
C PHE A 90 -1.91 -0.36 55.08
N VAL A 91 -1.16 0.73 55.28
CA VAL A 91 0.32 0.92 55.38
C VAL A 91 1.19 0.79 54.14
N GLY A 92 1.95 1.85 53.91
CA GLY A 92 2.95 1.96 52.87
C GLY A 92 4.31 1.38 53.23
N ASN A 93 5.26 1.55 52.30
CA ASN A 93 6.65 1.67 52.68
C ASN A 93 7.45 2.41 51.59
N LYS A 94 7.86 3.64 51.91
CA LYS A 94 9.01 4.29 51.28
C LYS A 94 10.28 3.56 51.75
N LYS A 95 11.17 3.18 50.83
CA LYS A 95 12.60 3.16 51.17
C LYS A 95 13.48 3.29 49.93
N ASP A 96 14.04 4.48 49.82
CA ASP A 96 15.30 4.83 49.17
C ASP A 96 16.38 3.75 49.32
N LYS A 97 17.22 3.64 48.28
CA LYS A 97 18.61 3.20 48.40
C LYS A 97 19.48 4.02 47.46
#